data_AF-A0A7S1M6S0-F1
#
_entry.id   AF-A0A7S1M6S0-F1
#
_cell.length_a   1.000
_cell.length_b   1.000
_cell.length_c   1.000
_cell.angle_alpha   90.00
_cell.angle_beta   90.00
_cell.angle_gamma   90.00
#
_symmetry.space_group_name_H-M   'P 1'
#
loop_
_entity.id
_entity.type
_entity.pdbx_description
1 polymer ?
#
loop_
_entity_poly.entity_id
_entity_poly.type
_entity_poly.pdbx_seq_one_letter_code
_entity_poly.pdbx_strand_id
1 'polypeptide(L)'
;RFGLLARFCTVTTLHSWSCTRFHILAPHGLINFMRSLSAFIALLSSQAARGETQCPVLLQTGRVHRQVPPEGAIEEPSENGDGILAGVPLDTEAAEAGAMEFTPSRRSSGGVYLQLDRRRYCRSKRKLIVNSHVDYAKAVTKLFESLAKAGFKHWGDIVVFRGGAAKSSTPVTDWQGITYVDLTINSFDYNAFSGLYDYREDPMICADTYLYILDTVEFDEHFPVVWDALHLEPGEQLMSPRPNSNIVAFGYGLVEKYGKNFDRVVTKQEGVWMEFGTMAIKGIERLEHFADKVNLTADRRRQGVADPYGTGHMRATFYYPFFGIYKYILWDQMGDLGGDGEVKPIYPPR
;
A
#
# COMPACT_ATOMS: atom_id res chain seq x y z
N ARG A 1 -51.97 -13.72 -5.77
CA ARG A 1 -52.86 -12.54 -5.91
C ARG A 1 -52.12 -11.38 -5.24
N PHE A 2 -51.56 -10.35 -5.87
CA PHE A 2 -51.44 -9.87 -7.24
C PHE A 2 -50.01 -9.30 -7.34
N GLY A 3 -49.29 -9.60 -8.42
CA GLY A 3 -48.06 -8.90 -8.77
C GLY A 3 -48.38 -7.63 -9.56
N LEU A 4 -47.49 -6.64 -9.51
CA LEU A 4 -47.52 -5.52 -10.44
C LEU A 4 -46.14 -5.37 -11.09
N LEU A 5 -46.04 -5.90 -12.31
CA LEU A 5 -45.03 -5.53 -13.30
C LEU A 5 -45.45 -4.18 -13.91
N ALA A 6 -44.53 -3.21 -13.96
CA ALA A 6 -44.67 -2.04 -14.82
C ALA A 6 -43.71 -2.17 -16.00
N ARG A 7 -44.27 -2.40 -17.19
CA ARG A 7 -43.58 -2.23 -18.48
C ARG A 7 -43.70 -0.76 -18.89
N PHE A 8 -42.59 -0.15 -19.29
CA PHE A 8 -42.59 1.12 -20.01
C PHE A 8 -42.73 0.83 -21.52
N CYS A 9 -43.74 1.41 -22.14
CA CYS A 9 -43.83 1.62 -23.58
C CYS A 9 -43.82 3.14 -23.84
N THR A 10 -42.96 3.55 -24.76
CA THR A 10 -42.81 4.89 -25.31
C THR A 10 -43.98 5.23 -26.25
N VAL A 11 -44.43 6.50 -26.25
CA VAL A 11 -44.68 7.36 -27.45
C VAL A 11 -45.26 8.72 -27.00
N THR A 12 -44.71 9.78 -27.62
CA THR A 12 -45.03 11.23 -27.73
C THR A 12 -46.53 11.62 -27.77
N THR A 13 -47.05 12.81 -27.39
CA THR A 13 -46.60 14.24 -27.49
C THR A 13 -47.57 15.18 -26.71
N LEU A 14 -47.04 16.31 -26.17
CA LEU A 14 -47.62 17.68 -25.97
C LEU A 14 -49.04 17.94 -25.40
N HIS A 15 -49.16 18.47 -24.17
CA HIS A 15 -49.67 19.84 -23.85
C HIS A 15 -49.78 20.14 -22.32
N SER A 16 -49.30 21.33 -21.97
CA SER A 16 -49.56 22.24 -20.83
C SER A 16 -50.45 21.90 -19.61
N TRP A 17 -49.91 22.30 -18.44
CA TRP A 17 -50.51 22.75 -17.15
C TRP A 17 -50.85 21.73 -16.06
N SER A 18 -50.05 21.69 -14.98
CA SER A 18 -50.34 22.37 -13.70
C SER A 18 -49.47 21.81 -12.56
N CYS A 19 -48.83 22.72 -11.81
CA CYS A 19 -47.99 22.41 -10.67
C CYS A 19 -48.79 21.83 -9.50
N THR A 20 -48.52 20.57 -9.14
CA THR A 20 -48.84 20.06 -7.79
C THR A 20 -47.52 19.77 -7.08
N ARG A 21 -47.16 20.59 -6.08
CA ARG A 21 -45.98 20.40 -5.24
C ARG A 21 -46.21 19.22 -4.30
N PHE A 22 -45.57 18.09 -4.56
CA PHE A 22 -45.33 17.08 -3.54
C PHE A 22 -44.08 17.49 -2.74
N HIS A 23 -44.26 17.92 -1.49
CA HIS A 23 -43.17 18.00 -0.53
C HIS A 23 -42.85 16.60 0.00
N ILE A 24 -41.97 15.89 -0.69
CA ILE A 24 -41.28 14.74 -0.10
C ILE A 24 -40.12 15.33 0.72
N LEU A 25 -40.20 15.23 2.05
CA LEU A 25 -39.08 15.50 2.95
C LEU A 25 -38.01 14.42 2.74
N ALA A 26 -37.15 14.64 1.75
CA ALA A 26 -35.93 13.87 1.61
C ALA A 26 -34.92 14.33 2.68
N PRO A 27 -34.26 13.43 3.42
CA PRO A 27 -33.21 13.82 4.36
C PRO A 27 -32.12 14.60 3.61
N HIS A 28 -31.61 15.68 4.22
CA HIS A 28 -30.67 16.63 3.62
C HIS A 28 -29.47 15.98 2.91
N GLY A 29 -29.05 14.78 3.32
CA GLY A 29 -28.00 14.00 2.66
C GLY A 29 -28.36 13.53 1.25
N LEU A 30 -29.61 13.13 1.00
CA LEU A 30 -30.05 12.64 -0.31
C LEU A 30 -30.10 13.77 -1.34
N ILE A 31 -30.46 14.99 -0.91
CA ILE A 31 -30.50 16.18 -1.78
C ILE A 31 -29.08 16.54 -2.25
N ASN A 32 -28.10 16.48 -1.36
CA ASN A 32 -26.70 16.77 -1.70
C ASN A 32 -26.10 15.69 -2.60
N PHE A 33 -26.41 14.42 -2.35
CA PHE A 33 -25.99 13.32 -3.22
C PHE A 33 -26.57 13.47 -4.65
N MET A 34 -27.86 13.75 -4.77
CA MET A 34 -28.51 13.92 -6.08
C MET A 34 -28.01 15.15 -6.85
N ARG A 35 -27.60 16.22 -6.14
CA ARG A 35 -26.96 17.39 -6.76
C ARG A 35 -25.58 17.05 -7.32
N SER A 36 -24.75 16.33 -6.55
CA SER A 36 -23.42 15.89 -7.02
C SER A 36 -23.52 14.92 -8.20
N LEU A 37 -24.48 13.98 -8.15
CA LEU A 37 -24.72 13.04 -9.24
C LEU A 37 -25.21 13.75 -10.52
N SER A 38 -26.09 14.75 -10.38
CA SER A 38 -26.59 15.54 -11.51
C SER A 38 -25.47 16.39 -12.15
N ALA A 39 -24.58 16.97 -11.34
CA ALA A 39 -23.42 17.71 -11.83
C ALA A 39 -22.42 16.80 -12.58
N PHE A 40 -22.22 15.58 -12.08
CA PHE A 40 -21.36 14.59 -12.72
C PHE A 40 -21.93 14.10 -14.06
N ILE A 41 -23.23 13.81 -14.12
CA ILE A 41 -23.91 13.44 -15.37
C ILE A 41 -23.88 14.58 -16.40
N ALA A 42 -24.05 15.82 -15.96
CA ALA A 42 -23.94 17.00 -16.82
C ALA A 42 -22.52 17.18 -17.37
N LEU A 43 -21.49 16.92 -16.55
CA LEU A 43 -20.09 16.97 -16.98
C LEU A 43 -19.77 15.91 -18.04
N LEU A 44 -20.21 14.66 -17.81
CA LEU A 44 -20.02 13.57 -18.77
C LEU A 44 -20.78 13.82 -20.08
N SER A 45 -21.99 14.36 -20.00
CA SER A 45 -22.79 14.71 -21.17
C SER A 45 -22.16 15.87 -21.95
N SER A 46 -21.55 16.85 -21.26
CA SER A 46 -20.82 17.96 -21.88
C SER A 46 -19.54 17.48 -22.58
N GLN A 47 -18.80 16.54 -21.98
CA GLN A 47 -17.59 15.97 -22.61
C GLN A 47 -17.93 15.11 -23.83
N ALA A 48 -18.99 14.30 -23.75
CA ALA A 48 -19.49 13.52 -24.88
C ALA A 48 -19.98 14.42 -26.04
N ALA A 49 -20.65 15.53 -25.72
CA ALA A 49 -21.16 16.48 -26.72
C ALA A 49 -20.05 17.28 -27.44
N ARG A 50 -18.85 17.40 -26.83
CA ARG A 50 -17.71 18.12 -27.42
C ARG A 50 -16.84 17.27 -28.34
N GLY A 51 -17.09 15.97 -28.46
CA GLY A 51 -16.29 15.08 -29.31
C GLY A 51 -14.81 14.98 -28.89
N GLU A 52 -14.47 15.44 -27.68
CA GLU A 52 -13.12 15.42 -27.13
C GLU A 52 -12.83 14.03 -26.53
N THR A 53 -12.65 13.05 -27.41
CA THR A 53 -11.90 11.83 -27.09
C THR A 53 -10.66 11.80 -27.97
N GLN A 54 -9.59 12.46 -27.52
CA GLN A 54 -8.26 12.26 -28.07
C GLN A 54 -7.33 11.73 -26.99
N CYS A 55 -7.02 10.43 -27.11
CA CYS A 55 -5.81 9.83 -26.56
C CYS A 55 -4.60 10.33 -27.36
N PRO A 56 -3.56 10.91 -26.75
CA PRO A 56 -2.28 11.08 -27.41
C PRO A 56 -1.42 9.84 -27.17
N VAL A 57 -1.33 8.96 -28.17
CA VAL A 57 -0.23 7.99 -28.30
C VAL A 57 0.93 8.70 -28.96
N LEU A 58 1.97 9.02 -28.19
CA LEU A 58 3.24 9.50 -28.73
C LEU A 58 4.21 8.30 -28.84
N LEU A 59 4.37 7.80 -30.07
CA LEU A 59 5.42 6.84 -30.44
C LEU A 59 6.66 7.63 -30.85
N GLN A 60 7.72 7.59 -30.03
CA GLN A 60 9.07 7.94 -30.44
C GLN A 60 9.95 6.69 -30.36
N THR A 61 10.31 6.14 -31.52
CA THR A 61 11.28 5.05 -31.66
C THR A 61 12.67 5.64 -31.89
N GLY A 62 13.47 5.71 -30.82
CA GLY A 62 14.90 6.01 -30.89
C GLY A 62 15.71 4.73 -31.10
N ARG A 63 16.20 4.51 -32.34
CA ARG A 63 17.21 3.51 -32.68
C ARG A 63 18.56 3.94 -32.10
N VAL A 64 19.16 3.13 -31.24
CA VAL A 64 20.58 3.24 -30.87
C VAL A 64 21.33 2.07 -31.51
N HIS A 65 22.16 2.39 -32.49
CA HIS A 65 23.18 1.48 -33.01
C HIS A 65 24.26 1.28 -31.94
N ARG A 66 24.41 0.06 -31.42
CA ARG A 66 25.60 -0.35 -30.66
C ARG A 66 26.61 -0.93 -31.64
N GLN A 67 27.75 -0.26 -31.78
CA GLN A 67 28.93 -0.80 -32.44
C GLN A 67 29.57 -1.86 -31.54
N VAL A 68 29.87 -3.01 -32.13
CA VAL A 68 30.65 -4.10 -31.54
C VAL A 68 32.12 -3.89 -31.96
N PRO A 69 33.10 -3.83 -31.04
CA PRO A 69 34.51 -3.96 -31.40
C PRO A 69 34.92 -5.44 -31.51
N PRO A 70 35.93 -5.76 -32.33
CA PRO A 70 36.25 -7.13 -32.72
C PRO A 70 37.00 -7.90 -31.63
N GLU A 71 36.71 -9.20 -31.57
CA GLU A 71 37.38 -10.20 -30.74
C GLU A 71 38.86 -10.33 -31.15
N GLY A 72 39.75 -10.10 -30.18
CA GLY A 72 41.16 -10.43 -30.26
C GLY A 72 41.41 -11.81 -29.66
N ALA A 73 42.16 -12.63 -30.41
CA ALA A 73 42.63 -13.95 -30.03
C ALA A 73 43.49 -13.91 -28.76
N ILE A 74 43.30 -14.88 -27.86
CA ILE A 74 44.23 -15.21 -26.79
C ILE A 74 44.42 -16.72 -26.77
N GLU A 75 45.69 -17.10 -26.76
CA GLU A 75 46.27 -18.43 -26.80
C GLU A 75 45.97 -19.24 -25.53
N GLU A 76 45.74 -20.54 -25.72
CA GLU A 76 45.76 -21.55 -24.65
C GLU A 76 47.21 -21.81 -24.18
N PRO A 77 47.40 -22.15 -22.89
CA PRO A 77 48.36 -23.19 -22.58
C PRO A 77 47.81 -24.28 -21.65
N SER A 78 47.88 -25.49 -22.20
CA SER A 78 48.29 -26.78 -21.63
C SER A 78 48.11 -27.08 -20.14
N GLU A 79 47.44 -28.22 -19.92
CA GLU A 79 47.46 -29.10 -18.76
C GLU A 79 48.88 -29.47 -18.29
N ASN A 80 49.08 -29.52 -16.96
CA ASN A 80 49.77 -30.59 -16.22
C ASN A 80 49.93 -30.18 -14.74
N GLY A 81 49.64 -31.10 -13.81
CA GLY A 81 50.21 -31.05 -12.46
C GLY A 81 49.33 -31.59 -11.34
N ASP A 82 49.51 -32.87 -11.03
CA ASP A 82 49.02 -33.55 -9.83
C ASP A 82 49.44 -32.87 -8.51
N GLY A 83 48.58 -32.98 -7.49
CA GLY A 83 49.04 -33.40 -6.16
C GLY A 83 48.74 -32.48 -4.97
N ILE A 84 48.29 -33.15 -3.90
CA ILE A 84 48.47 -32.88 -2.46
C ILE A 84 47.25 -32.34 -1.69
N LEU A 85 46.68 -33.28 -0.93
CA LEU A 85 45.89 -33.09 0.30
C LEU A 85 46.67 -32.30 1.35
N ALA A 86 46.11 -31.17 1.81
CA ALA A 86 46.11 -30.75 3.21
C ALA A 86 45.44 -29.38 3.37
N GLY A 87 44.64 -29.23 4.42
CA GLY A 87 44.27 -27.93 4.97
C GLY A 87 42.79 -27.59 4.83
N VAL A 88 42.04 -27.89 5.88
CA VAL A 88 40.75 -27.24 6.16
C VAL A 88 41.06 -25.81 6.61
N PRO A 89 40.57 -24.76 5.94
CA PRO A 89 40.42 -23.45 6.56
C PRO A 89 39.06 -23.40 7.25
N LEU A 90 39.05 -22.98 8.51
CA LEU A 90 37.85 -22.46 9.15
C LEU A 90 37.45 -21.17 8.42
N ASP A 91 36.28 -21.17 7.80
CA ASP A 91 35.64 -19.95 7.32
C ASP A 91 35.19 -19.10 8.51
N THR A 92 35.96 -18.06 8.78
CA THR A 92 35.54 -16.90 9.55
C THR A 92 34.66 -16.00 8.68
N GLU A 93 33.35 -16.24 8.67
CA GLU A 93 32.34 -15.25 8.27
C GLU A 93 31.54 -14.81 9.50
N ALA A 94 32.06 -13.81 10.21
CA ALA A 94 31.26 -12.96 11.10
C ALA A 94 32.12 -11.77 11.55
N ALA A 95 32.14 -10.68 10.78
CA ALA A 95 32.26 -9.30 11.28
C ALA A 95 32.36 -8.28 10.12
N GLU A 96 31.28 -8.10 9.35
CA GLU A 96 31.05 -6.79 8.74
C GLU A 96 30.31 -5.91 9.75
N ALA A 97 31.01 -5.53 10.82
CA ALA A 97 30.62 -4.40 11.63
C ALA A 97 30.93 -3.14 10.82
N GLY A 98 29.90 -2.54 10.22
CA GLY A 98 29.99 -1.33 9.41
C GLY A 98 30.86 -0.26 10.08
N ALA A 99 31.91 0.14 9.38
CA ALA A 99 32.81 1.20 9.82
C ALA A 99 32.02 2.50 10.05
N MET A 100 32.08 3.04 11.27
CA MET A 100 31.64 4.39 11.57
C MET A 100 32.50 5.37 10.75
N GLU A 101 31.88 6.06 9.80
CA GLU A 101 32.51 7.16 9.09
C GLU A 101 32.56 8.39 10.02
N PHE A 102 33.73 8.66 10.59
CA PHE A 102 33.95 9.86 11.41
C PHE A 102 34.34 11.02 10.49
N THR A 103 33.47 12.03 10.39
CA THR A 103 33.82 13.31 9.74
C THR A 103 34.24 14.33 10.79
N PRO A 104 35.55 14.64 10.92
CA PRO A 104 36.00 15.66 11.86
C PRO A 104 35.64 17.07 11.36
N SER A 105 34.76 17.76 12.10
CA SER A 105 34.46 19.19 11.89
C SER A 105 35.56 20.05 12.50
N ARG A 106 36.35 20.74 11.64
CA ARG A 106 37.38 21.71 12.05
C ARG A 106 36.75 23.08 12.32
N ARG A 107 36.55 23.44 13.58
CA ARG A 107 36.51 24.85 14.02
C ARG A 107 37.30 25.07 15.30
N SER A 108 37.94 26.22 15.35
CA SER A 108 38.82 26.74 16.39
C SER A 108 38.13 26.87 17.75
N SER A 109 38.79 26.33 18.78
CA SER A 109 38.70 26.74 20.20
C SER A 109 37.31 26.87 20.83
N GLY A 110 36.47 25.84 20.69
CA GLY A 110 35.26 25.64 21.48
C GLY A 110 34.93 24.16 21.49
N GLY A 111 34.66 23.59 22.67
CA GLY A 111 34.58 22.14 22.91
C GLY A 111 33.88 21.38 21.79
N VAL A 112 34.57 20.35 21.28
CA VAL A 112 34.02 19.39 20.31
C VAL A 112 32.95 18.57 21.03
N TYR A 113 31.72 19.07 21.05
CA TYR A 113 30.58 18.18 21.20
C TYR A 113 30.55 17.36 19.93
N LEU A 114 30.99 16.10 20.03
CA LEU A 114 30.66 15.09 19.06
C LEU A 114 29.13 15.02 19.02
N GLN A 115 28.50 15.77 18.11
CA GLN A 115 27.22 15.36 17.57
C GLN A 115 27.53 14.04 16.89
N LEU A 116 27.41 12.95 17.66
CA LEU A 116 27.20 11.64 17.10
C LEU A 116 26.01 11.85 16.18
N ASP A 117 26.31 11.87 14.88
CA ASP A 117 25.32 11.74 13.84
C ASP A 117 24.64 10.43 14.21
N ARG A 118 23.49 10.53 14.90
CA ARG A 118 22.64 9.40 15.24
C ARG A 118 22.01 8.96 13.92
N ARG A 119 22.84 8.57 12.96
CA ARG A 119 22.46 7.71 11.86
C ARG A 119 21.87 6.51 12.54
N ARG A 120 20.55 6.51 12.60
CA ARG A 120 19.77 5.44 13.19
C ARG A 120 20.25 4.18 12.51
N TYR A 121 20.67 3.22 13.31
CA TYR A 121 21.15 1.95 12.81
C TYR A 121 19.94 1.13 12.37
N CYS A 122 19.30 1.56 11.29
CA CYS A 122 18.27 0.77 10.63
C CYS A 122 18.98 -0.34 9.87
N ARG A 123 18.66 -1.57 10.26
CA ARG A 123 19.30 -2.77 9.68
C ARG A 123 18.84 -3.02 8.24
N SER A 124 17.62 -2.60 7.92
CA SER A 124 17.02 -2.80 6.59
C SER A 124 16.93 -1.49 5.83
N LYS A 125 17.24 -1.52 4.53
CA LYS A 125 17.01 -0.40 3.62
C LYS A 125 15.52 -0.13 3.39
N ARG A 126 14.71 -1.19 3.47
CA ARG A 126 13.27 -1.12 3.21
C ARG A 126 12.49 -2.14 4.01
N LYS A 127 11.22 -1.85 4.32
CA LYS A 127 10.31 -2.77 5.02
C LYS A 127 8.93 -2.81 4.37
N LEU A 128 8.39 -4.01 4.23
CA LEU A 128 7.03 -4.26 3.76
C LEU A 128 6.14 -4.26 5.00
N ILE A 129 5.32 -3.23 5.12
CA ILE A 129 4.45 -3.01 6.27
C ILE A 129 3.07 -3.55 5.94
N VAL A 130 2.68 -4.62 6.60
CA VAL A 130 1.37 -5.24 6.49
C VAL A 130 0.50 -4.78 7.65
N ASN A 131 -0.52 -3.99 7.35
CA ASN A 131 -1.56 -3.65 8.30
C ASN A 131 -2.64 -4.73 8.31
N SER A 132 -2.86 -5.33 9.48
CA SER A 132 -3.79 -6.42 9.69
C SER A 132 -4.52 -6.29 11.04
N HIS A 133 -5.42 -7.22 11.31
CA HIS A 133 -6.10 -7.39 12.59
C HIS A 133 -5.68 -8.74 13.23
N VAL A 134 -5.73 -8.84 14.56
CA VAL A 134 -5.41 -10.11 15.27
C VAL A 134 -6.25 -11.30 14.83
N ASP A 135 -7.44 -11.04 14.28
CA ASP A 135 -8.34 -12.06 13.78
C ASP A 135 -8.08 -12.45 12.31
N TYR A 136 -7.25 -11.72 11.54
CA TYR A 136 -7.20 -11.88 10.06
C TYR A 136 -6.12 -12.86 9.59
N ALA A 137 -5.86 -13.89 10.39
CA ALA A 137 -4.84 -14.90 10.10
C ALA A 137 -5.01 -15.55 8.71
N LYS A 138 -6.25 -15.76 8.26
CA LYS A 138 -6.56 -16.33 6.94
C LYS A 138 -6.14 -15.41 5.78
N ALA A 139 -6.37 -14.11 5.90
CA ALA A 139 -5.96 -13.14 4.88
C ALA A 139 -4.44 -13.02 4.83
N VAL A 140 -3.79 -12.91 5.99
CA VAL A 140 -2.33 -12.88 6.11
C VAL A 140 -1.67 -14.14 5.54
N THR A 141 -2.25 -15.32 5.79
CA THR A 141 -1.76 -16.58 5.22
C THR A 141 -1.81 -16.55 3.69
N LYS A 142 -2.93 -16.11 3.10
CA LYS A 142 -3.08 -15.99 1.64
C LYS A 142 -2.11 -14.98 1.04
N LEU A 143 -1.88 -13.86 1.72
CA LEU A 143 -0.88 -12.87 1.36
C LEU A 143 0.52 -13.52 1.27
N PHE A 144 0.95 -14.26 2.31
CA PHE A 144 2.26 -14.92 2.30
C PHE A 144 2.38 -16.06 1.28
N GLU A 145 1.32 -16.85 1.07
CA GLU A 145 1.27 -17.83 -0.02
C GLU A 145 1.50 -17.16 -1.38
N SER A 146 0.89 -15.99 -1.62
CA SER A 146 1.07 -15.24 -2.87
C SER A 146 2.47 -14.64 -3.02
N LEU A 147 3.10 -14.15 -1.94
CA LEU A 147 4.50 -13.70 -1.95
C LEU A 147 5.45 -14.85 -2.28
N ALA A 148 5.26 -16.02 -1.65
CA ALA A 148 6.07 -17.20 -1.94
C ALA A 148 5.93 -17.62 -3.41
N LYS A 149 4.69 -17.61 -3.94
CA LYS A 149 4.40 -17.90 -5.35
C LYS A 149 5.02 -16.87 -6.30
N ALA A 150 5.06 -15.60 -5.92
CA ALA A 150 5.73 -14.54 -6.67
C ALA A 150 7.27 -14.67 -6.65
N GLY A 151 7.84 -15.57 -5.84
CA GLY A 151 9.28 -15.77 -5.74
C GLY A 151 9.97 -14.79 -4.77
N PHE A 152 9.22 -14.18 -3.84
CA PHE A 152 9.76 -13.25 -2.86
C PHE A 152 10.64 -13.97 -1.83
N LYS A 153 11.84 -13.43 -1.56
CA LYS A 153 12.84 -14.03 -0.65
C LYS A 153 13.17 -13.19 0.59
N HIS A 154 12.70 -11.94 0.66
CA HIS A 154 13.07 -10.98 1.70
C HIS A 154 12.15 -11.04 2.92
N TRP A 155 11.91 -12.23 3.48
CA TRP A 155 10.98 -12.45 4.60
C TRP A 155 11.34 -11.62 5.84
N GLY A 156 12.65 -11.41 6.09
CA GLY A 156 13.16 -10.55 7.17
C GLY A 156 12.81 -9.06 7.03
N ASP A 157 12.37 -8.62 5.85
CA ASP A 157 11.94 -7.25 5.61
C ASP A 157 10.44 -7.04 5.80
N ILE A 158 9.69 -8.07 6.19
CA ILE A 158 8.24 -7.96 6.42
C ILE A 158 7.97 -7.65 7.90
N VAL A 159 7.11 -6.65 8.12
CA VAL A 159 6.56 -6.31 9.44
C VAL A 159 5.04 -6.35 9.37
N VAL A 160 4.41 -7.14 10.23
CA VAL A 160 2.96 -7.23 10.37
C VAL A 160 2.51 -6.55 11.65
N PHE A 161 1.78 -5.44 11.52
CA PHE A 161 1.11 -4.81 12.65
C PHE A 161 -0.33 -5.30 12.73
N ARG A 162 -0.68 -5.95 13.84
CA ARG A 162 -2.01 -6.51 14.08
C ARG A 162 -2.77 -5.65 15.09
N GLY A 163 -3.77 -4.91 14.63
CA GLY A 163 -4.65 -4.13 15.49
C GLY A 163 -5.66 -4.99 16.26
N GLY A 164 -6.27 -4.40 17.29
CA GLY A 164 -7.34 -5.03 18.07
C GLY A 164 -6.87 -6.05 19.13
N ALA A 165 -5.58 -6.10 19.44
CA ALA A 165 -5.06 -6.97 20.48
C ALA A 165 -5.51 -6.54 21.89
N ALA A 166 -5.57 -7.49 22.82
CA ALA A 166 -5.85 -7.17 24.24
C ALA A 166 -4.73 -6.35 24.90
N LYS A 167 -3.49 -6.48 24.40
CA LYS A 167 -2.31 -5.77 24.87
C LYS A 167 -1.34 -5.57 23.70
N SER A 168 -0.68 -4.42 23.64
CA SER A 168 0.38 -4.19 22.66
C SER A 168 1.61 -5.04 23.01
N SER A 169 2.24 -5.65 22.00
CA SER A 169 3.46 -6.43 22.16
C SER A 169 4.69 -5.63 21.72
N THR A 170 5.86 -5.99 22.23
CA THR A 170 7.13 -5.63 21.58
C THR A 170 7.26 -6.39 20.24
N PRO A 171 8.13 -5.96 19.32
CA PRO A 171 8.39 -6.69 18.09
C PRO A 171 8.92 -8.09 18.35
N VAL A 172 8.39 -9.09 17.64
CA VAL A 172 8.81 -10.49 17.72
C VAL A 172 8.95 -11.06 16.31
N THR A 173 10.03 -11.80 16.06
CA THR A 173 10.27 -12.49 14.79
C THR A 173 9.82 -13.94 14.83
N ASP A 174 9.18 -14.42 13.77
CA ASP A 174 8.88 -15.84 13.58
C ASP A 174 10.04 -16.62 12.95
N TRP A 175 9.80 -17.91 12.67
CA TRP A 175 10.81 -18.80 12.09
C TRP A 175 11.21 -18.46 10.65
N GLN A 176 10.42 -17.65 9.93
CA GLN A 176 10.73 -17.18 8.57
C GLN A 176 11.48 -15.84 8.56
N GLY A 177 11.60 -15.18 9.71
CA GLY A 177 12.17 -13.83 9.81
C GLY A 177 11.14 -12.71 9.83
N ILE A 178 9.84 -13.02 9.70
CA ILE A 178 8.78 -12.01 9.65
C ILE A 178 8.60 -11.41 11.06
N THR A 179 8.57 -10.09 11.15
CA THR A 179 8.36 -9.38 12.42
C THR A 179 6.87 -9.12 12.64
N TYR A 180 6.36 -9.43 13.83
CA TYR A 180 4.99 -9.16 14.26
C TYR A 180 4.96 -8.19 15.42
N VAL A 181 3.97 -7.31 15.40
CA VAL A 181 3.65 -6.38 16.49
C VAL A 181 2.14 -6.37 16.69
N ASP A 182 1.71 -6.73 17.90
CA ASP A 182 0.33 -6.57 18.32
C ASP A 182 0.11 -5.16 18.86
N LEU A 183 -1.01 -4.55 18.48
CA LEU A 183 -1.41 -3.22 18.90
C LEU A 183 -2.81 -3.27 19.49
N THR A 184 -3.02 -2.57 20.61
CA THR A 184 -4.38 -2.39 21.17
C THR A 184 -5.26 -1.50 20.31
N ILE A 185 -4.67 -0.57 19.54
CA ILE A 185 -5.45 0.30 18.66
C ILE A 185 -6.12 -0.53 17.56
N ASN A 186 -7.40 -0.28 17.34
CA ASN A 186 -8.17 -0.87 16.26
C ASN A 186 -8.68 0.26 15.35
N SER A 187 -7.88 0.62 14.36
CA SER A 187 -8.16 1.75 13.46
C SER A 187 -8.29 1.30 12.00
N PHE A 188 -8.79 0.07 11.79
CA PHE A 188 -8.93 -0.58 10.48
C PHE A 188 -7.65 -0.42 9.64
N ASP A 189 -7.72 0.37 8.57
CA ASP A 189 -6.64 0.56 7.61
C ASP A 189 -5.51 1.49 8.08
N TYR A 190 -5.43 1.82 9.38
CA TYR A 190 -4.48 2.81 9.90
C TYR A 190 -3.70 2.38 11.15
N ASN A 191 -3.95 1.21 11.76
CA ASN A 191 -3.24 0.82 12.99
C ASN A 191 -1.72 0.70 12.79
N ALA A 192 -1.27 0.23 11.64
CA ALA A 192 0.14 0.10 11.34
C ALA A 192 0.86 1.44 11.23
N PHE A 193 0.19 2.55 10.89
CA PHE A 193 0.83 3.87 10.93
C PHE A 193 1.12 4.32 12.35
N SER A 194 0.19 4.05 13.28
CA SER A 194 0.39 4.28 14.72
C SER A 194 1.57 3.43 15.23
N GLY A 195 1.56 2.13 14.91
CA GLY A 195 2.66 1.21 15.25
C GLY A 195 4.01 1.64 14.67
N LEU A 196 4.05 2.04 13.40
CA LEU A 196 5.28 2.53 12.77
C LEU A 196 5.87 3.71 13.51
N TYR A 197 5.06 4.68 13.96
CA TYR A 197 5.59 5.81 14.73
C TYR A 197 6.11 5.36 16.10
N ASP A 198 5.38 4.49 16.80
CA ASP A 198 5.77 4.04 18.13
C ASP A 198 7.07 3.25 18.14
N TYR A 199 7.29 2.47 17.10
CA TYR A 199 8.46 1.61 16.97
C TYR A 199 9.46 2.09 15.92
N ARG A 200 9.40 3.34 15.47
CA ARG A 200 10.29 3.88 14.42
C ARG A 200 11.78 3.87 14.74
N GLU A 201 12.13 3.71 16.02
CA GLU A 201 13.51 3.61 16.49
C GLU A 201 13.94 2.16 16.77
N ASP A 202 13.02 1.20 16.67
CA ASP A 202 13.32 -0.22 16.86
C ASP A 202 14.07 -0.77 15.64
N PRO A 203 15.26 -1.40 15.80
CA PRO A 203 16.06 -1.92 14.69
C PRO A 203 15.35 -2.99 13.84
N MET A 204 14.30 -3.64 14.34
CA MET A 204 13.51 -4.63 13.61
C MET A 204 12.47 -3.98 12.69
N ILE A 205 12.11 -2.72 12.96
CA ILE A 205 11.03 -2.02 12.27
C ILE A 205 11.57 -0.88 11.42
N CYS A 206 12.62 -0.19 11.89
CA CYS A 206 13.11 0.99 11.20
C CYS A 206 13.79 0.65 9.86
N ALA A 207 13.52 1.48 8.86
CA ALA A 207 14.01 1.38 7.50
C ALA A 207 14.04 2.75 6.82
N ASP A 208 14.78 2.87 5.71
CA ASP A 208 14.81 4.11 4.92
C ASP A 208 13.51 4.31 4.11
N THR A 209 12.94 3.21 3.61
CA THR A 209 11.71 3.20 2.79
C THR A 209 10.71 2.16 3.30
N TYR A 210 9.44 2.51 3.32
CA TYR A 210 8.35 1.60 3.67
C TYR A 210 7.43 1.41 2.48
N LEU A 211 7.00 0.17 2.23
CA LEU A 211 5.82 -0.10 1.40
C LEU A 211 4.70 -0.54 2.33
N TYR A 212 3.67 0.28 2.45
CA TYR A 212 2.50 0.01 3.26
C TYR A 212 1.43 -0.67 2.42
N ILE A 213 0.89 -1.77 2.95
CA ILE A 213 -0.21 -2.51 2.37
C ILE A 213 -1.17 -2.98 3.46
N LEU A 214 -2.34 -3.41 3.02
CA LEU A 214 -3.33 -4.10 3.85
C LEU A 214 -3.20 -5.61 3.63
N ASP A 215 -3.62 -6.42 4.59
CA ASP A 215 -3.55 -7.89 4.54
C ASP A 215 -4.42 -8.58 3.48
N THR A 216 -5.38 -7.86 2.90
CA THR A 216 -6.30 -8.39 1.87
C THR A 216 -5.78 -8.17 0.44
N VAL A 217 -4.53 -8.55 0.20
CA VAL A 217 -3.85 -8.42 -1.10
C VAL A 217 -3.20 -9.72 -1.55
N GLU A 218 -2.90 -9.81 -2.85
CA GLU A 218 -2.04 -10.84 -3.45
C GLU A 218 -0.98 -10.18 -4.34
N PHE A 219 0.15 -10.85 -4.51
CA PHE A 219 1.27 -10.37 -5.33
C PHE A 219 1.41 -11.17 -6.62
N ASP A 220 1.80 -10.48 -7.70
CA ASP A 220 2.22 -11.11 -8.95
C ASP A 220 3.73 -11.36 -9.00
N GLU A 221 4.18 -12.05 -10.06
CA GLU A 221 5.59 -12.39 -10.29
C GLU A 221 6.51 -11.17 -10.53
N HIS A 222 5.95 -9.98 -10.78
CA HIS A 222 6.73 -8.76 -10.97
C HIS A 222 7.12 -8.11 -9.65
N PHE A 223 6.40 -8.39 -8.55
CA PHE A 223 6.61 -7.74 -7.27
C PHE A 223 8.06 -7.78 -6.75
N PRO A 224 8.80 -8.91 -6.77
CA PRO A 224 10.18 -8.92 -6.27
C PRO A 224 11.10 -7.94 -7.01
N VAL A 225 10.91 -7.76 -8.31
CA VAL A 225 11.70 -6.80 -9.11
C VAL A 225 11.38 -5.37 -8.69
N VAL A 226 10.10 -5.06 -8.49
CA VAL A 226 9.67 -3.74 -7.98
C VAL A 226 10.22 -3.51 -6.58
N TRP A 227 10.14 -4.52 -5.73
CA TRP A 227 10.65 -4.48 -4.37
C TRP A 227 12.13 -4.15 -4.32
N ASP A 228 12.96 -4.80 -5.15
CA ASP A 228 14.40 -4.60 -5.23
C ASP A 228 14.79 -3.23 -5.81
N ALA A 229 13.93 -2.65 -6.64
CA ALA A 229 14.12 -1.30 -7.17
C ALA A 229 13.60 -0.19 -6.25
N LEU A 230 12.78 -0.52 -5.24
CA LEU A 230 12.09 0.49 -4.43
C LEU A 230 13.05 1.25 -3.51
N HIS A 231 13.21 2.54 -3.77
CA HIS A 231 13.95 3.47 -2.93
C HIS A 231 13.28 4.85 -3.02
N LEU A 232 13.08 5.49 -1.87
CA LEU A 232 12.46 6.80 -1.77
C LEU A 232 13.27 7.70 -0.85
N GLU A 233 13.31 8.99 -1.19
CA GLU A 233 13.88 10.01 -0.31
C GLU A 233 13.05 10.14 0.98
N PRO A 234 13.63 10.60 2.11
CA PRO A 234 12.95 10.61 3.41
C PRO A 234 11.60 11.34 3.41
N GLY A 235 11.47 12.41 2.61
CA GLY A 235 10.27 13.23 2.48
C GLY A 235 9.33 12.82 1.33
N GLU A 236 9.62 11.72 0.64
CA GLU A 236 8.91 11.33 -0.58
C GLU A 236 7.83 10.28 -0.32
N GLN A 237 6.74 10.39 -1.07
CA GLN A 237 5.68 9.40 -1.15
C GLN A 237 5.46 8.97 -2.60
N LEU A 238 5.14 7.70 -2.81
CA LEU A 238 4.80 7.08 -4.09
C LEU A 238 3.50 6.30 -3.95
N MET A 239 2.50 6.59 -4.78
CA MET A 239 1.18 5.96 -4.69
C MET A 239 0.47 5.91 -6.05
N SER A 240 -0.55 5.07 -6.20
CA SER A 240 -1.50 5.25 -7.32
C SER A 240 -2.40 6.46 -7.05
N PRO A 241 -3.01 7.05 -8.08
CA PRO A 241 -4.12 7.98 -7.88
C PRO A 241 -5.22 7.36 -7.01
N ARG A 242 -5.99 8.24 -6.35
CA ARG A 242 -7.05 7.83 -5.43
C ARG A 242 -8.27 7.33 -6.22
N PRO A 243 -9.01 6.35 -5.66
CA PRO A 243 -8.74 5.56 -4.46
C PRO A 243 -7.53 4.60 -4.62
N ASN A 244 -6.63 4.58 -3.64
CA ASN A 244 -5.38 3.81 -3.67
C ASN A 244 -5.35 2.61 -2.69
N SER A 245 -6.41 2.43 -1.89
CA SER A 245 -6.52 1.38 -0.85
C SER A 245 -5.34 1.33 0.11
N ASN A 246 -4.78 2.51 0.41
CA ASN A 246 -3.59 2.71 1.22
C ASN A 246 -2.36 1.93 0.75
N ILE A 247 -2.32 1.44 -0.49
CA ILE A 247 -1.11 0.85 -1.08
C ILE A 247 -0.19 2.00 -1.47
N VAL A 248 0.77 2.29 -0.58
CA VAL A 248 1.65 3.47 -0.69
C VAL A 248 3.06 3.12 -0.25
N ALA A 249 4.05 3.62 -0.98
CA ALA A 249 5.43 3.61 -0.52
C ALA A 249 5.83 5.01 -0.03
N PHE A 250 6.65 5.10 1.01
CA PHE A 250 7.13 6.38 1.55
C PHE A 250 8.49 6.27 2.23
N GLY A 251 9.23 7.38 2.24
CA GLY A 251 10.48 7.49 2.98
C GLY A 251 10.27 7.66 4.49
N TYR A 252 11.30 7.32 5.27
CA TYR A 252 11.22 7.32 6.73
C TYR A 252 10.90 8.69 7.35
N GLY A 253 11.27 9.79 6.69
CA GLY A 253 11.03 11.14 7.18
C GLY A 253 9.54 11.45 7.32
N LEU A 254 8.66 10.78 6.56
CA LEU A 254 7.22 10.90 6.73
C LEU A 254 6.76 10.37 8.09
N VAL A 255 7.38 9.30 8.61
CA VAL A 255 7.04 8.72 9.93
C VAL A 255 7.24 9.74 11.04
N GLU A 256 8.36 10.47 11.00
CA GLU A 256 8.62 11.54 11.98
C GLU A 256 7.65 12.71 11.83
N LYS A 257 7.33 13.10 10.59
CA LYS A 257 6.46 14.25 10.33
C LYS A 257 5.01 14.02 10.72
N TYR A 258 4.45 12.83 10.41
CA TYR A 258 3.06 12.56 10.77
C TYR A 258 2.90 12.31 12.27
N GLY A 259 3.96 11.85 12.95
CA GLY A 259 3.95 11.72 14.40
C GLY A 259 2.81 10.82 14.92
N LYS A 260 2.01 11.38 15.83
CA LYS A 260 0.84 10.74 16.44
C LYS A 260 -0.47 10.96 15.66
N ASN A 261 -0.42 11.43 14.41
CA ASN A 261 -1.60 11.72 13.59
C ASN A 261 -2.58 10.54 13.46
N PHE A 262 -2.07 9.30 13.47
CA PHE A 262 -2.87 8.08 13.32
C PHE A 262 -3.18 7.37 14.65
N ASP A 263 -2.85 7.97 15.80
CA ASP A 263 -3.14 7.44 17.16
C ASP A 263 -4.60 7.70 17.58
N ARG A 264 -5.52 7.46 16.65
CA ARG A 264 -6.95 7.60 16.86
C ARG A 264 -7.66 6.43 16.19
N VAL A 265 -8.68 5.92 16.86
CA VAL A 265 -9.63 4.97 16.27
C VAL A 265 -10.44 5.68 15.19
N VAL A 266 -10.26 5.22 13.95
CA VAL A 266 -11.02 5.63 12.77
C VAL A 266 -12.12 4.59 12.54
N THR A 267 -13.32 5.02 12.20
CA THR A 267 -14.38 4.09 11.77
C THR A 267 -14.15 3.65 10.32
N LYS A 268 -14.68 2.49 9.91
CA LYS A 268 -14.61 2.03 8.50
C LYS A 268 -15.13 3.10 7.52
N GLN A 269 -16.21 3.79 7.88
CA GLN A 269 -16.78 4.87 7.07
C GLN A 269 -15.84 6.09 6.94
N GLU A 270 -15.20 6.47 8.05
CA GLU A 270 -14.19 7.53 8.05
C GLU A 270 -12.96 7.12 7.23
N GLY A 271 -12.52 5.86 7.30
CA GLY A 271 -11.43 5.33 6.48
C GLY A 271 -11.74 5.40 4.99
N VAL A 272 -12.98 5.07 4.60
CA VAL A 272 -13.46 5.27 3.21
C VAL A 272 -13.40 6.76 2.83
N TRP A 273 -13.84 7.68 3.70
CA TRP A 273 -13.75 9.12 3.38
C TRP A 273 -12.31 9.59 3.21
N MET A 274 -11.39 9.05 4.01
CA MET A 274 -9.97 9.30 3.85
C MET A 274 -9.45 8.77 2.52
N GLU A 275 -9.76 7.52 2.13
CA GLU A 275 -9.31 6.89 0.87
C GLU A 275 -9.78 7.66 -0.37
N PHE A 276 -11.05 8.11 -0.36
CA PHE A 276 -11.63 8.85 -1.48
C PHE A 276 -11.36 10.36 -1.41
N GLY A 277 -10.80 10.86 -0.31
CA GLY A 277 -10.57 12.30 -0.12
C GLY A 277 -11.87 13.12 -0.11
N THR A 278 -12.99 12.51 0.26
CA THR A 278 -14.32 13.16 0.20
C THR A 278 -14.61 14.01 1.42
N MET A 279 -13.94 13.75 2.55
CA MET A 279 -14.16 14.48 3.80
C MET A 279 -12.90 14.47 4.64
N ALA A 280 -12.57 15.63 5.23
CA ALA A 280 -11.54 15.70 6.26
C ALA A 280 -12.06 15.09 7.56
N ILE A 281 -11.25 14.24 8.19
CA ILE A 281 -11.52 13.78 9.55
C ILE A 281 -10.83 14.76 10.48
N LYS A 282 -11.58 15.32 11.43
CA LYS A 282 -11.01 16.26 12.41
C LYS A 282 -9.81 15.64 13.14
N GLY A 283 -8.65 16.27 12.99
CA GLY A 283 -7.42 15.87 13.70
C GLY A 283 -6.69 14.67 13.10
N ILE A 284 -7.08 14.22 11.91
CA ILE A 284 -6.31 13.23 11.14
C ILE A 284 -6.11 13.79 9.74
N GLU A 285 -4.85 14.07 9.41
CA GLU A 285 -4.44 14.41 8.06
C GLU A 285 -4.04 13.16 7.28
N ARG A 286 -4.14 13.23 5.96
CA ARG A 286 -3.73 12.13 5.08
C ARG A 286 -2.20 12.09 4.97
N LEU A 287 -1.62 10.93 4.63
CA LEU A 287 -0.16 10.80 4.55
C LEU A 287 0.47 11.84 3.59
N GLU A 288 -0.22 12.15 2.48
CA GLU A 288 0.24 13.13 1.49
C GLU A 288 0.40 14.54 2.06
N HIS A 289 -0.30 14.87 3.15
CA HIS A 289 -0.17 16.16 3.83
C HIS A 289 1.24 16.37 4.41
N PHE A 290 1.92 15.28 4.78
CA PHE A 290 3.24 15.30 5.42
C PHE A 290 4.39 15.11 4.41
N ALA A 291 4.09 14.78 3.16
CA ALA A 291 5.09 14.55 2.12
C ALA A 291 5.63 15.87 1.57
N ASP A 292 6.95 15.96 1.37
CA ASP A 292 7.56 17.06 0.61
C ASP A 292 7.29 16.89 -0.89
N LYS A 293 7.19 15.64 -1.32
CA LYS A 293 6.98 15.27 -2.72
C LYS A 293 6.09 14.04 -2.80
N VAL A 294 5.03 14.14 -3.62
CA VAL A 294 4.13 13.02 -3.92
C VAL A 294 4.29 12.67 -5.39
N ASN A 295 4.69 11.42 -5.67
CA ASN A 295 4.75 10.87 -7.01
C ASN A 295 3.57 9.94 -7.23
N LEU A 296 2.97 10.07 -8.40
CA LEU A 296 1.85 9.23 -8.81
C LEU A 296 2.34 8.16 -9.78
N THR A 297 1.91 6.94 -9.54
CA THR A 297 2.10 5.79 -10.43
C THR A 297 0.90 5.64 -11.38
N ALA A 298 0.87 4.58 -12.18
CA ALA A 298 -0.28 4.27 -13.02
C ALA A 298 -1.55 4.01 -12.19
N ASP A 299 -2.72 4.31 -12.77
CA ASP A 299 -4.01 4.01 -12.17
C ASP A 299 -4.19 2.51 -11.89
N ARG A 300 -4.90 2.20 -10.81
CA ARG A 300 -5.38 0.84 -10.54
C ARG A 300 -6.42 0.42 -11.59
N ARG A 301 -6.46 -0.87 -11.91
CA ARG A 301 -7.38 -1.46 -12.90
C ARG A 301 -8.34 -2.41 -12.22
N ARG A 302 -9.65 -2.24 -12.41
CA ARG A 302 -10.62 -3.23 -11.95
C ARG A 302 -10.51 -4.51 -12.79
N GLN A 303 -10.35 -5.66 -12.14
CA GLN A 303 -10.19 -6.97 -12.79
C GLN A 303 -11.45 -7.83 -12.74
N GLY A 304 -12.39 -7.51 -11.84
CA GLY A 304 -13.65 -8.26 -11.70
C GLY A 304 -14.02 -8.44 -10.23
N VAL A 305 -14.49 -9.64 -9.91
CA VAL A 305 -14.84 -10.07 -8.56
C VAL A 305 -14.27 -11.47 -8.29
N ALA A 306 -13.81 -11.72 -7.06
CA ALA A 306 -13.27 -13.00 -6.63
C ALA A 306 -13.52 -13.25 -5.13
N ASP A 307 -13.49 -14.51 -4.70
CA ASP A 307 -13.51 -14.89 -3.29
C ASP A 307 -12.23 -15.68 -2.95
N PRO A 308 -11.07 -15.01 -2.86
CA PRO A 308 -9.77 -15.68 -2.67
C PRO A 308 -9.67 -16.39 -1.32
N TYR A 309 -10.54 -16.03 -0.38
CA TYR A 309 -10.59 -16.60 0.95
C TYR A 309 -11.65 -17.69 1.09
N GLY A 310 -12.46 -17.98 0.06
CA GLY A 310 -13.51 -19.01 0.13
C GLY A 310 -14.49 -18.79 1.28
N THR A 311 -14.92 -17.55 1.50
CA THR A 311 -15.90 -17.20 2.54
C THR A 311 -17.35 -17.22 2.04
N GLY A 312 -17.57 -17.45 0.74
CA GLY A 312 -18.87 -17.27 0.08
C GLY A 312 -19.19 -15.80 -0.25
N HIS A 313 -18.23 -14.89 -0.07
CA HIS A 313 -18.42 -13.45 -0.26
C HIS A 313 -17.51 -12.93 -1.38
N MET A 314 -18.11 -12.50 -2.49
CA MET A 314 -17.36 -11.96 -3.63
C MET A 314 -16.83 -10.56 -3.32
N ARG A 315 -15.54 -10.34 -3.61
CA ARG A 315 -14.81 -9.09 -3.39
C ARG A 315 -14.44 -8.49 -4.72
N ALA A 316 -14.55 -7.17 -4.86
CA ALA A 316 -14.06 -6.48 -6.04
C ALA A 316 -12.53 -6.56 -6.10
N THR A 317 -12.00 -6.97 -7.25
CA THR A 317 -10.56 -7.11 -7.46
C THR A 317 -10.02 -5.90 -8.22
N PHE A 318 -8.97 -5.29 -7.70
CA PHE A 318 -8.23 -4.19 -8.33
C PHE A 318 -6.76 -4.54 -8.44
N TYR A 319 -6.17 -4.34 -9.61
CA TYR A 319 -4.75 -4.54 -9.87
C TYR A 319 -4.01 -3.21 -9.88
N TYR A 320 -2.88 -3.14 -9.20
CA TYR A 320 -1.99 -2.00 -9.07
C TYR A 320 -0.71 -2.27 -9.86
N PRO A 321 -0.65 -1.89 -11.15
CA PRO A 321 0.36 -2.41 -12.07
C PRO A 321 1.79 -2.04 -11.67
N PHE A 322 1.98 -0.85 -11.09
CA PHE A 322 3.30 -0.41 -10.67
C PHE A 322 3.89 -1.28 -9.56
N PHE A 323 3.04 -1.72 -8.62
CA PHE A 323 3.48 -2.53 -7.49
C PHE A 323 3.38 -4.04 -7.76
N GLY A 324 2.67 -4.48 -8.80
CA GLY A 324 2.38 -5.90 -8.99
C GLY A 324 1.46 -6.47 -7.90
N ILE A 325 0.48 -5.68 -7.44
CA ILE A 325 -0.41 -6.05 -6.31
C ILE A 325 -1.87 -6.12 -6.77
N TYR A 326 -2.55 -7.19 -6.40
CA TYR A 326 -4.01 -7.31 -6.45
C TYR A 326 -4.60 -7.00 -5.08
N LYS A 327 -5.59 -6.11 -5.02
CA LYS A 327 -6.36 -5.78 -3.81
C LYS A 327 -7.77 -6.34 -3.92
N TYR A 328 -8.22 -6.98 -2.85
CA TYR A 328 -9.57 -7.52 -2.75
C TYR A 328 -10.39 -6.70 -1.77
N ILE A 329 -11.45 -6.04 -2.26
CA ILE A 329 -12.28 -5.15 -1.46
C ILE A 329 -13.70 -5.71 -1.34
N LEU A 330 -14.14 -5.93 -0.11
CA LEU A 330 -15.52 -6.28 0.19
C LEU A 330 -16.35 -5.00 0.37
N TRP A 331 -16.89 -4.47 -0.73
CA TRP A 331 -17.76 -3.28 -0.71
C TRP A 331 -19.12 -3.59 -0.08
N ASP A 332 -19.71 -2.59 0.57
CA ASP A 332 -21.09 -2.56 1.08
C ASP A 332 -21.51 -3.66 2.06
N GLN A 333 -20.61 -4.58 2.37
CA GLN A 333 -20.79 -5.47 3.51
C GLN A 333 -20.14 -4.81 4.71
N MET A 334 -21.01 -4.53 5.67
CA MET A 334 -20.64 -4.07 6.99
C MET A 334 -19.86 -5.15 7.75
N GLY A 335 -19.19 -6.13 7.14
CA GLY A 335 -18.43 -7.11 7.90
C GLY A 335 -16.98 -7.18 7.49
N ASP A 336 -16.20 -7.75 8.38
CA ASP A 336 -14.80 -8.05 8.12
C ASP A 336 -14.55 -9.55 8.26
N LEU A 337 -13.43 -10.02 7.70
CA LEU A 337 -13.01 -11.41 7.76
C LEU A 337 -12.76 -11.81 9.22
N GLY A 338 -13.70 -12.49 9.87
CA GLY A 338 -13.43 -13.13 11.16
C GLY A 338 -12.32 -14.19 11.03
N GLY A 339 -11.64 -14.52 12.13
CA GLY A 339 -10.60 -15.56 12.15
C GLY A 339 -11.11 -16.97 11.85
N ASP A 340 -12.42 -17.18 11.99
CA ASP A 340 -13.17 -18.36 11.55
C ASP A 340 -13.48 -18.37 10.05
N GLY A 341 -13.19 -17.27 9.34
CA GLY A 341 -13.58 -17.07 7.95
C GLY A 341 -15.03 -16.60 7.77
N GLU A 342 -15.77 -16.30 8.84
CA GLU A 342 -17.10 -15.72 8.76
C GLU A 342 -17.03 -14.19 8.61
N VAL A 343 -17.90 -13.62 7.78
CA VAL A 343 -18.03 -12.16 7.67
C VAL A 343 -19.00 -11.68 8.76
N LYS A 344 -18.46 -11.09 9.83
CA LYS A 344 -19.28 -10.62 10.96
C LYS A 344 -19.76 -9.19 10.71
N PRO A 345 -21.07 -8.90 10.76
CA PRO A 345 -21.55 -7.54 10.58
C PRO A 345 -21.09 -6.63 11.74
N ILE A 346 -20.70 -5.40 11.39
CA ILE A 346 -20.18 -4.29 12.22
C ILE A 346 -21.31 -3.72 13.09
N TYR A 347 -22.56 -3.96 12.71
CA TYR A 347 -23.74 -3.64 13.50
C TYR A 347 -24.56 -4.91 13.74
N PRO A 348 -25.16 -5.10 14.92
CA PRO A 348 -26.17 -6.13 15.10
C PRO A 348 -27.29 -5.93 14.06
N PRO A 349 -27.92 -7.01 13.55
CA PRO A 349 -29.05 -6.89 12.65
C PRO A 349 -30.09 -5.97 13.30
N ARG A 350 -30.47 -4.90 12.58
CA ARG A 350 -31.52 -3.98 13.02
C ARG A 350 -32.89 -4.66 12.98
#